data_AF-A0A7J4Q312-F1
#
_entry.id   AF-A0A7J4Q312-F1
#
_cell.length_a   1.000
_cell.length_b   1.000
_cell.length_c   1.000
_cell.angle_alpha   90.00
_cell.angle_beta   90.00
_cell.angle_gamma   90.00
#
_symmetry.space_group_name_H-M   'P 1'
#
loop_
_entity.id
_entity.type
_entity.pdbx_description
1 polymer ?
#
loop_
_entity_poly.entity_id
_entity_poly.type
_entity_poly.pdbx_seq_one_letter_code
_entity_poly.pdbx_strand_id
1 'polypeptide(L)'
;DSDGCQDVLEDLDDDNDLIPDALDFCTTGILEWESNLETDYDADGCNDGMEDFDDDSDGVEDRLDLCIRGKKSWISDAVLDYDSDGCRDSDEDLDDDNDGVVDTLDSCQKGDLDWQSSNATDSDADGCQDLTEDLDYEPPEEGENLIDCNPYITTCDEVEDEEEQIAASDSEEGVQSLILGILAMALVPTILGGLLIAYRVRW
;
A
#
# COMPACT_ATOMS: atom_id res chain seq x y z
N ASP A 1 16.35 -34.60 0.85
CA ASP A 1 16.31 -34.19 -0.59
C ASP A 1 16.52 -35.29 -1.69
N SER A 2 16.98 -36.52 -1.39
CA SER A 2 17.37 -37.60 -2.33
C SER A 2 18.78 -37.50 -2.96
N ASP A 3 19.72 -36.77 -2.37
CA ASP A 3 21.13 -36.74 -2.79
C ASP A 3 21.89 -38.06 -2.49
N GLY A 4 21.37 -38.88 -1.59
CA GLY A 4 21.97 -40.15 -1.15
C GLY A 4 22.67 -40.11 0.21
N CYS A 5 22.54 -39.03 0.97
CA CYS A 5 22.90 -38.90 2.37
C CYS A 5 21.68 -39.18 3.27
N GLN A 6 21.91 -39.31 4.58
CA GLN A 6 20.84 -39.38 5.58
C GLN A 6 20.76 -38.04 6.30
N ASP A 7 19.58 -37.45 6.24
CA ASP A 7 19.22 -36.12 6.76
C ASP A 7 19.90 -35.86 8.13
N VAL A 8 19.45 -36.54 9.19
CA VAL A 8 19.84 -36.27 10.59
C VAL A 8 21.36 -36.42 10.95
N LEU A 9 22.19 -37.09 10.15
CA LEU A 9 23.55 -37.48 10.58
C LEU A 9 24.67 -37.32 9.55
N GLU A 10 24.35 -37.27 8.27
CA GLU A 10 25.34 -37.29 7.18
C GLU A 10 25.16 -36.12 6.22
N ASP A 11 23.94 -35.61 6.11
CA ASP A 11 23.63 -34.37 5.40
C ASP A 11 23.80 -33.17 6.35
N LEU A 12 24.10 -32.01 5.79
CA LEU A 12 24.24 -30.74 6.53
C LEU A 12 23.34 -29.65 5.93
N ASP A 13 22.53 -30.01 4.95
CA ASP A 13 21.62 -29.18 4.15
C ASP A 13 20.49 -30.12 3.66
N ASP A 14 19.59 -30.46 4.60
CA ASP A 14 18.62 -31.55 4.49
C ASP A 14 17.59 -31.37 3.33
N ASP A 15 17.34 -30.12 2.93
CA ASP A 15 16.45 -29.76 1.81
C ASP A 15 17.18 -29.16 0.58
N ASN A 16 18.50 -28.97 0.67
CA ASN A 16 19.39 -28.56 -0.41
C ASN A 16 19.06 -27.18 -0.99
N ASP A 17 18.65 -26.25 -0.14
CA ASP A 17 18.36 -24.86 -0.49
C ASP A 17 19.61 -23.94 -0.44
N LEU A 18 20.78 -24.47 -0.06
CA LEU A 18 22.07 -23.78 0.13
C LEU A 18 22.29 -23.12 1.51
N ILE A 19 21.37 -23.26 2.45
CA ILE A 19 21.49 -22.84 3.85
C ILE A 19 21.74 -24.07 4.72
N PRO A 20 22.88 -24.16 5.44
CA PRO A 20 23.15 -25.33 6.26
C PRO A 20 22.17 -25.43 7.44
N ASP A 21 21.79 -26.64 7.86
CA ASP A 21 20.80 -26.91 8.93
C ASP A 21 21.02 -26.13 10.25
N ALA A 22 22.27 -25.72 10.52
CA ALA A 22 22.62 -24.96 11.72
C ALA A 22 22.21 -23.48 11.66
N LEU A 23 21.88 -22.98 10.48
CA LEU A 23 21.46 -21.62 10.18
C LEU A 23 20.07 -21.57 9.52
N ASP A 24 19.51 -22.73 9.19
CA ASP A 24 18.21 -22.89 8.54
C ASP A 24 17.09 -23.09 9.59
N PHE A 25 16.05 -22.29 9.53
CA PHE A 25 14.86 -22.36 10.39
C PHE A 25 13.80 -23.32 9.84
N CYS A 26 13.91 -23.67 8.57
CA CYS A 26 13.09 -24.59 7.81
C CYS A 26 13.85 -25.85 7.36
N THR A 27 14.78 -26.36 8.17
CA THR A 27 15.68 -27.51 7.91
C THR A 27 15.17 -28.70 7.07
N THR A 28 13.87 -28.97 7.01
CA THR A 28 13.33 -30.05 6.16
C THR A 28 12.22 -29.51 5.26
N GLY A 29 12.46 -28.35 4.67
CA GLY A 29 11.49 -27.53 3.98
C GLY A 29 11.13 -28.07 2.61
N ILE A 30 10.60 -27.19 1.77
CA ILE A 30 10.32 -27.55 0.37
C ILE A 30 11.63 -27.78 -0.37
N LEU A 31 11.61 -28.73 -1.30
CA LEU A 31 12.76 -29.04 -2.15
C LEU A 31 12.69 -28.26 -3.48
N GLU A 32 13.80 -28.27 -4.22
CA GLU A 32 13.92 -27.74 -5.60
C GLU A 32 13.87 -26.20 -5.70
N TRP A 33 14.40 -25.50 -4.69
CA TRP A 33 14.66 -24.06 -4.72
C TRP A 33 16.06 -23.76 -4.15
N GLU A 34 16.52 -22.52 -4.26
CA GLU A 34 17.80 -22.08 -3.70
C GLU A 34 17.56 -20.76 -2.96
N SER A 35 18.03 -20.65 -1.72
CA SER A 35 18.03 -19.43 -0.93
C SER A 35 18.81 -18.31 -1.62
N ASN A 36 18.14 -17.16 -1.78
CA ASN A 36 18.68 -15.93 -2.31
C ASN A 36 17.72 -14.77 -2.00
N LEU A 37 18.16 -13.53 -2.18
CA LEU A 37 17.40 -12.32 -1.84
C LEU A 37 15.99 -12.20 -2.47
N GLU A 38 15.68 -12.95 -3.53
CA GLU A 38 14.34 -12.95 -4.13
C GLU A 38 13.37 -13.91 -3.44
N THR A 39 13.88 -15.01 -2.86
CA THR A 39 13.08 -16.16 -2.38
C THR A 39 13.27 -16.53 -0.91
N ASP A 40 14.24 -15.89 -0.26
CA ASP A 40 14.59 -15.98 1.17
C ASP A 40 15.19 -14.61 1.53
N TYR A 41 14.32 -13.65 1.87
CA TYR A 41 14.69 -12.25 1.99
C TYR A 41 15.56 -12.02 3.23
N ASP A 42 15.26 -12.67 4.35
CA ASP A 42 16.02 -12.54 5.59
C ASP A 42 17.28 -13.41 5.65
N ALA A 43 17.34 -14.48 4.85
CA ALA A 43 18.37 -15.51 4.79
C ALA A 43 18.31 -16.51 5.96
N ASP A 44 17.11 -16.87 6.42
CA ASP A 44 16.89 -17.86 7.48
C ASP A 44 16.68 -19.29 6.97
N GLY A 45 16.71 -19.54 5.65
CA GLY A 45 16.51 -20.86 5.04
C GLY A 45 15.04 -21.24 4.84
N CYS A 46 14.10 -20.37 5.19
CA CYS A 46 12.69 -20.54 4.87
C CYS A 46 12.36 -19.85 3.54
N ASN A 47 11.51 -20.50 2.73
CA ASN A 47 11.05 -19.88 1.50
C ASN A 47 9.97 -18.82 1.78
N ASP A 48 10.23 -17.55 1.46
CA ASP A 48 9.31 -16.40 1.55
C ASP A 48 7.88 -16.72 1.06
N GLY A 49 7.78 -17.46 -0.04
CA GLY A 49 6.49 -17.68 -0.72
C GLY A 49 5.63 -18.79 -0.12
N MET A 50 6.19 -19.66 0.73
CA MET A 50 5.59 -20.95 1.07
C MET A 50 5.79 -21.41 2.51
N GLU A 51 6.90 -21.05 3.16
CA GLU A 51 7.31 -21.59 4.46
C GLU A 51 7.59 -20.50 5.49
N ASP A 52 8.08 -19.35 5.04
CA ASP A 52 8.26 -18.17 5.85
C ASP A 52 6.94 -17.37 5.96
N PHE A 53 6.73 -16.72 7.10
CA PHE A 53 5.60 -15.83 7.37
C PHE A 53 6.03 -14.45 7.88
N ASP A 54 7.33 -14.20 7.95
CA ASP A 54 7.98 -12.96 8.42
C ASP A 54 9.25 -12.76 7.59
N ASP A 55 9.05 -12.34 6.32
CA ASP A 55 10.08 -12.28 5.26
C ASP A 55 11.34 -11.47 5.69
N ASP A 56 11.24 -10.53 6.63
CA ASP A 56 12.36 -9.69 7.08
C ASP A 56 12.84 -9.91 8.54
N SER A 57 12.18 -10.83 9.25
CA SER A 57 12.51 -11.29 10.60
C SER A 57 12.46 -10.19 11.67
N ASP A 58 11.59 -9.20 11.51
CA ASP A 58 11.40 -8.14 12.52
C ASP A 58 10.41 -8.52 13.64
N GLY A 59 9.69 -9.63 13.48
CA GLY A 59 8.73 -10.17 14.44
C GLY A 59 7.26 -9.84 14.15
N VAL A 60 6.96 -9.16 13.03
CA VAL A 60 5.60 -8.93 12.53
C VAL A 60 5.33 -9.87 11.35
N GLU A 61 4.22 -10.61 11.38
CA GLU A 61 3.87 -11.50 10.28
C GLU A 61 3.55 -10.70 9.00
N ASP A 62 3.95 -11.16 7.81
CA ASP A 62 3.76 -10.48 6.51
C ASP A 62 2.34 -9.97 6.24
N ARG A 63 1.33 -10.62 6.84
CA ARG A 63 -0.08 -10.27 6.66
C ARG A 63 -0.53 -9.08 7.51
N LEU A 64 0.28 -8.70 8.48
CA LEU A 64 0.10 -7.57 9.40
C LEU A 64 1.15 -6.48 9.14
N ASP A 65 2.24 -6.83 8.46
CA ASP A 65 3.34 -5.95 8.14
C ASP A 65 3.06 -5.12 6.85
N LEU A 66 3.13 -3.78 6.94
CA LEU A 66 3.07 -2.87 5.78
C LEU A 66 4.39 -2.80 5.02
N CYS A 67 5.48 -3.23 5.65
CA CYS A 67 6.85 -3.27 5.19
C CYS A 67 7.41 -4.70 5.04
N ILE A 68 6.60 -5.69 4.63
CA ILE A 68 6.93 -7.13 4.42
C ILE A 68 8.40 -7.48 4.06
N ARG A 69 9.07 -6.65 3.23
CA ARG A 69 10.51 -6.79 2.94
C ARG A 69 11.28 -5.55 3.36
N GLY A 70 11.24 -5.26 4.65
CA GLY A 70 11.73 -4.05 5.28
C GLY A 70 13.20 -4.14 5.63
N LYS A 71 13.63 -3.34 6.60
CA LYS A 71 14.99 -3.39 7.13
C LYS A 71 15.12 -4.66 7.94
N LYS A 72 16.26 -5.31 7.76
CA LYS A 72 16.61 -6.46 8.59
C LYS A 72 17.37 -6.02 9.84
N SER A 73 17.50 -6.92 10.81
CA SER A 73 18.33 -6.73 12.02
C SER A 73 17.80 -5.70 13.03
N TRP A 74 16.49 -5.58 13.13
CA TRP A 74 15.79 -4.92 14.23
C TRP A 74 14.60 -5.80 14.64
N ILE A 75 13.85 -5.38 15.65
CA ILE A 75 12.63 -6.08 16.08
C ILE A 75 11.58 -5.01 16.30
N SER A 76 10.37 -5.24 15.78
CA SER A 76 9.20 -4.41 16.04
C SER A 76 8.91 -4.39 17.55
N ASP A 77 8.97 -3.18 18.10
CA ASP A 77 8.55 -2.87 19.46
C ASP A 77 8.06 -1.44 19.54
N ALA A 78 7.30 -1.11 20.59
CA ALA A 78 6.67 0.20 20.77
C ALA A 78 7.65 1.41 20.87
N VAL A 79 8.96 1.20 20.72
CA VAL A 79 9.98 2.27 20.63
C VAL A 79 10.46 2.45 19.19
N LEU A 80 10.52 1.38 18.39
CA LEU A 80 11.08 1.36 17.03
C LEU A 80 10.03 1.25 15.91
N ASP A 81 8.83 0.81 16.27
CA ASP A 81 7.62 0.67 15.46
C ASP A 81 6.44 1.04 16.38
N TYR A 82 6.06 2.32 16.38
CA TYR A 82 5.19 2.88 17.43
C TYR A 82 3.74 2.38 17.32
N ASP A 83 3.24 2.23 16.11
CA ASP A 83 1.89 1.75 15.81
C ASP A 83 1.80 0.23 15.58
N SER A 84 2.95 -0.46 15.51
CA SER A 84 3.07 -1.91 15.33
C SER A 84 2.62 -2.40 13.95
N ASP A 85 2.86 -1.61 12.91
CA ASP A 85 2.53 -1.94 11.53
C ASP A 85 3.64 -2.70 10.78
N GLY A 86 4.77 -3.00 11.44
CA GLY A 86 5.94 -3.70 10.88
C GLY A 86 6.89 -2.80 10.09
N CYS A 87 6.59 -1.50 9.97
CA CYS A 87 7.49 -0.52 9.42
C CYS A 87 8.31 0.14 10.53
N ARG A 88 9.62 0.29 10.30
CA ARG A 88 10.48 0.99 11.25
C ARG A 88 10.31 2.49 11.15
N ASP A 89 9.87 3.13 12.24
CA ASP A 89 9.70 4.58 12.42
C ASP A 89 10.85 5.43 11.83
N SER A 90 12.09 4.97 12.02
CA SER A 90 13.24 5.82 11.73
C SER A 90 13.58 5.98 10.25
N ASP A 91 13.08 5.08 9.38
CA ASP A 91 13.49 5.05 7.97
C ASP A 91 12.55 4.32 6.99
N GLU A 92 11.47 3.69 7.45
CA GLU A 92 10.53 2.94 6.59
C GLU A 92 9.10 3.43 6.73
N ASP A 93 8.72 3.79 7.96
CA ASP A 93 7.46 4.47 8.23
C ASP A 93 7.60 5.99 8.05
N LEU A 94 6.50 6.63 7.66
CA LEU A 94 6.38 8.07 7.47
C LEU A 94 5.20 8.67 8.27
N ASP A 95 4.46 7.84 9.01
CA ASP A 95 3.25 8.15 9.76
C ASP A 95 3.23 7.27 11.03
N ASP A 96 4.14 7.56 11.97
CA ASP A 96 4.49 6.71 13.12
C ASP A 96 3.27 6.33 14.01
N ASP A 97 2.16 7.07 13.98
CA ASP A 97 0.92 6.78 14.73
C ASP A 97 -0.31 6.42 13.87
N ASN A 98 -0.12 6.37 12.55
CA ASN A 98 -1.10 5.96 11.55
C ASN A 98 -2.41 6.79 11.59
N ASP A 99 -2.33 8.08 11.90
CA ASP A 99 -3.49 9.00 11.91
C ASP A 99 -3.84 9.59 10.53
N GLY A 100 -2.96 9.37 9.54
CA GLY A 100 -3.06 9.85 8.17
C GLY A 100 -2.34 11.16 7.88
N VAL A 101 -1.57 11.70 8.83
CA VAL A 101 -0.73 12.90 8.70
C VAL A 101 0.73 12.48 8.85
N VAL A 102 1.52 12.64 7.78
CA VAL A 102 2.93 12.25 7.80
C VAL A 102 3.74 13.00 8.88
N ASP A 103 4.72 12.34 9.51
CA ASP A 103 5.49 12.85 10.66
C ASP A 103 6.08 14.25 10.45
N THR A 104 6.45 14.56 9.20
CA THR A 104 7.07 15.85 8.86
C THR A 104 6.11 17.03 8.95
N LEU A 105 4.82 16.76 8.95
CA LEU A 105 3.72 17.72 9.04
C LEU A 105 2.93 17.56 10.34
N ASP A 106 3.18 16.49 11.08
CA ASP A 106 2.55 16.19 12.35
C ASP A 106 3.39 16.74 13.54
N SER A 107 2.73 17.53 14.38
CA SER A 107 3.24 18.06 15.65
C SER A 107 3.30 16.98 16.75
N CYS A 108 2.48 15.94 16.62
CA CYS A 108 2.28 14.87 17.58
C CYS A 108 2.99 13.56 17.25
N GLN A 109 3.43 13.27 16.01
CA GLN A 109 4.25 12.14 15.49
C GLN A 109 4.00 10.76 16.10
N LYS A 110 4.21 10.63 17.40
CA LYS A 110 3.88 9.46 18.23
C LYS A 110 2.71 9.79 19.13
N GLY A 111 1.57 10.10 18.51
CA GLY A 111 0.34 10.50 19.15
C GLY A 111 -0.57 9.35 19.56
N ASP A 112 -1.87 9.62 19.59
CA ASP A 112 -2.87 8.58 19.67
C ASP A 112 -2.84 7.72 18.40
N LEU A 113 -2.92 6.40 18.56
CA LEU A 113 -2.83 5.46 17.44
C LEU A 113 -4.16 5.28 16.70
N ASP A 114 -4.08 4.95 15.41
CA ASP A 114 -5.18 4.40 14.59
C ASP A 114 -6.46 5.27 14.56
N TRP A 115 -6.31 6.59 14.57
CA TRP A 115 -7.42 7.51 14.30
C TRP A 115 -7.30 8.10 12.90
N GLN A 116 -8.19 9.03 12.58
CA GLN A 116 -8.09 9.73 11.31
C GLN A 116 -8.17 11.21 11.62
N SER A 117 -7.12 11.95 11.27
CA SER A 117 -7.17 13.40 11.30
C SER A 117 -8.39 13.89 10.50
N SER A 118 -9.05 14.92 11.01
CA SER A 118 -10.18 15.53 10.32
C SER A 118 -10.45 16.88 10.96
N ASN A 119 -11.06 17.81 10.24
CA ASN A 119 -11.45 19.11 10.80
C ASN A 119 -12.42 19.02 12.02
N ALA A 120 -12.95 17.83 12.35
CA ALA A 120 -13.76 17.61 13.55
C ALA A 120 -12.97 17.07 14.76
N THR A 121 -11.77 16.56 14.53
CA THR A 121 -10.92 15.86 15.52
C THR A 121 -9.50 16.44 15.62
N ASP A 122 -9.09 17.23 14.63
CA ASP A 122 -7.83 17.97 14.46
C ASP A 122 -8.19 19.29 13.77
N SER A 123 -8.50 20.29 14.59
CA SER A 123 -9.12 21.54 14.15
C SER A 123 -8.15 22.48 13.43
N ASP A 124 -6.85 22.41 13.72
CA ASP A 124 -5.82 23.25 13.11
C ASP A 124 -4.90 22.49 12.14
N ALA A 125 -5.20 21.20 11.90
CA ALA A 125 -4.61 20.36 10.88
C ALA A 125 -3.11 20.11 11.11
N ASP A 126 -2.72 19.97 12.37
CA ASP A 126 -1.34 19.79 12.77
C ASP A 126 -1.00 18.35 13.18
N GLY A 127 -1.94 17.40 13.02
CA GLY A 127 -1.76 15.98 13.34
C GLY A 127 -1.94 15.64 14.83
N CYS A 128 -2.29 16.62 15.67
CA CYS A 128 -2.64 16.35 17.06
C CYS A 128 -4.16 16.24 17.25
N GLN A 129 -4.63 15.16 17.87
CA GLN A 129 -6.04 15.04 18.25
C GLN A 129 -6.43 16.08 19.32
N ASP A 130 -7.40 16.94 18.98
CA ASP A 130 -7.94 18.07 19.75
C ASP A 130 -8.17 17.77 21.26
N LEU A 131 -8.58 16.54 21.59
CA LEU A 131 -9.09 16.19 22.92
C LEU A 131 -8.08 15.48 23.83
N THR A 132 -7.04 14.88 23.27
CA THR A 132 -6.21 13.88 23.97
C THR A 132 -4.74 14.27 24.00
N GLU A 133 -4.25 14.93 22.95
CA GLU A 133 -2.83 15.23 22.78
C GLU A 133 -2.53 16.66 22.35
N ASP A 134 -3.49 17.35 21.74
CA ASP A 134 -3.35 18.75 21.38
C ASP A 134 -3.33 19.65 22.65
N LEU A 135 -2.21 20.36 22.84
CA LEU A 135 -1.98 21.25 23.98
C LEU A 135 -2.27 22.72 23.68
N ASP A 136 -2.41 23.09 22.42
CA ASP A 136 -2.76 24.41 21.92
C ASP A 136 -4.13 24.47 21.26
N TYR A 137 -4.91 23.38 21.34
CA TYR A 137 -6.31 23.31 20.98
C TYR A 137 -7.10 24.55 21.42
N GLU A 138 -7.49 25.38 20.44
CA GLU A 138 -8.42 26.48 20.63
C GLU A 138 -9.79 26.11 20.05
N PRO A 139 -10.81 25.86 20.90
CA PRO A 139 -12.14 25.48 20.41
C PRO A 139 -12.72 26.62 19.56
N PRO A 140 -13.34 26.32 18.41
CA PRO A 140 -13.84 27.33 17.50
C PRO A 140 -14.89 28.23 18.14
N GLU A 141 -14.79 29.55 17.92
CA GLU A 141 -15.81 30.49 18.38
C GLU A 141 -17.16 30.21 17.68
N GLU A 142 -18.26 30.25 18.45
CA GLU A 142 -19.60 29.96 17.91
C GLU A 142 -19.95 30.88 16.73
N GLY A 143 -20.05 30.30 15.53
CA GLY A 143 -20.58 30.97 14.32
C GLY A 143 -19.63 31.05 13.13
N GLU A 144 -18.40 30.55 13.24
CA GLU A 144 -17.52 30.34 12.08
C GLU A 144 -17.89 29.02 11.40
N ASN A 145 -18.15 29.08 10.09
CA ASN A 145 -18.43 27.91 9.26
C ASN A 145 -17.07 27.23 8.97
N LEU A 146 -16.67 26.30 9.83
CA LEU A 146 -15.46 25.51 9.63
C LEU A 146 -15.70 24.46 8.54
N ILE A 147 -15.47 24.85 7.29
CA ILE A 147 -15.05 23.89 6.28
C ILE A 147 -13.85 24.52 5.59
N ASP A 148 -12.67 24.14 6.05
CA ASP A 148 -11.52 23.99 5.17
C ASP A 148 -10.88 22.66 5.57
N CYS A 149 -10.75 21.74 4.63
CA CYS A 149 -10.22 20.40 4.89
C CYS A 149 -8.78 20.51 5.40
N ASN A 150 -8.33 19.57 6.24
CA ASN A 150 -6.89 19.40 6.47
C ASN A 150 -6.24 19.13 5.10
N PRO A 151 -5.39 20.05 4.60
CA PRO A 151 -4.83 19.95 3.25
C PRO A 151 -3.80 18.82 3.12
N TYR A 152 -3.47 18.15 4.21
CA TYR A 152 -2.45 17.12 4.29
C TYR A 152 -3.02 15.70 4.35
N ILE A 153 -4.35 15.56 4.47
CA ILE A 153 -5.02 14.26 4.45
C ILE A 153 -5.34 13.83 3.02
N THR A 154 -4.91 12.62 2.67
CA THR A 154 -5.06 12.05 1.33
C THR A 154 -6.47 11.58 0.97
N THR A 155 -7.40 11.54 1.94
CA THR A 155 -8.77 11.03 1.78
C THR A 155 -9.85 12.12 1.75
N CYS A 156 -9.46 13.39 1.80
CA CYS A 156 -10.38 14.52 1.63
C CYS A 156 -10.74 14.68 0.14
N ASP A 157 -11.60 13.79 -0.38
CA ASP A 157 -12.37 14.12 -1.57
C ASP A 157 -13.20 15.36 -1.23
N GLU A 158 -12.89 16.48 -1.89
CA GLU A 158 -13.71 17.67 -1.89
C GLU A 158 -15.16 17.22 -2.20
N VAL A 159 -16.03 17.22 -1.19
CA VAL A 159 -17.47 17.21 -1.43
C VAL A 159 -17.75 18.55 -2.11
N GLU A 160 -17.63 18.57 -3.44
CA GLU A 160 -18.23 19.59 -4.27
C GLU A 160 -19.69 19.68 -3.81
N ASP A 161 -20.08 20.86 -3.33
CA ASP A 161 -21.42 21.17 -2.86
C ASP A 161 -22.48 20.74 -3.91
N GLU A 162 -22.99 19.51 -3.81
CA GLU A 162 -24.16 19.09 -4.58
C GLU A 162 -25.39 19.76 -3.95
N GLU A 163 -25.68 20.98 -4.40
CA GLU A 163 -26.98 21.61 -4.17
C GLU A 163 -28.09 20.65 -4.61
N GLU A 164 -28.94 20.33 -3.64
CA GLU A 164 -30.15 19.51 -3.72
C GLU A 164 -30.97 19.76 -5.00
N GLN A 165 -30.92 18.83 -5.97
CA GLN A 165 -31.90 18.75 -7.06
C GLN A 165 -32.59 17.38 -7.10
N ILE A 166 -33.74 17.34 -6.42
CA ILE A 166 -34.76 16.32 -6.56
C ILE A 166 -35.32 16.36 -8.00
N ALA A 167 -34.97 15.40 -8.84
CA ALA A 167 -35.90 14.66 -9.72
C ALA A 167 -35.18 13.66 -10.63
N ALA A 168 -35.62 12.41 -10.58
CA ALA A 168 -35.19 11.29 -11.41
C ALA A 168 -35.34 11.51 -12.93
N SER A 169 -34.35 11.07 -13.71
CA SER A 169 -34.45 9.98 -14.71
C SER A 169 -33.55 10.17 -15.94
N ASP A 170 -32.69 9.18 -16.18
CA ASP A 170 -32.39 8.54 -17.47
C ASP A 170 -31.60 9.33 -18.55
N SER A 171 -30.36 8.89 -18.83
CA SER A 171 -29.56 9.40 -19.96
C SER A 171 -28.98 8.29 -20.83
N GLU A 172 -29.86 7.52 -21.48
CA GLU A 172 -29.50 6.71 -22.67
C GLU A 172 -28.94 7.58 -23.83
N GLU A 173 -29.22 8.89 -23.85
CA GLU A 173 -28.78 9.80 -24.92
C GLU A 173 -27.26 10.07 -24.93
N GLY A 174 -26.60 10.06 -23.77
CA GLY A 174 -25.15 10.30 -23.66
C GLY A 174 -24.33 9.15 -24.25
N VAL A 175 -24.73 7.91 -23.97
CA VAL A 175 -24.07 6.70 -24.48
C VAL A 175 -24.28 6.57 -25.99
N GLN A 176 -25.47 6.91 -26.50
CA GLN A 176 -25.77 6.86 -27.93
C GLN A 176 -24.92 7.86 -28.73
N SER A 177 -24.69 9.07 -28.19
CA SER A 177 -23.81 10.08 -28.78
C SER A 177 -22.35 9.62 -28.85
N LEU A 178 -21.85 8.99 -27.78
CA LEU A 178 -20.49 8.45 -27.73
C LEU A 178 -20.28 7.30 -28.72
N ILE A 179 -21.23 6.37 -28.83
CA ILE A 179 -21.16 5.24 -29.77
C ILE A 179 -21.21 5.73 -31.23
N LEU A 180 -22.10 6.68 -31.55
CA LEU A 180 -22.18 7.28 -32.89
C LEU A 180 -20.90 8.05 -33.25
N GLY A 181 -20.28 8.75 -32.28
CA GLY A 181 -19.02 9.44 -32.46
C GLY A 181 -17.86 8.49 -32.78
N ILE A 182 -17.74 7.39 -32.03
CA ILE A 182 -16.68 6.38 -32.24
C ILE A 182 -16.86 5.69 -33.60
N LEU A 183 -18.09 5.31 -33.96
CA LEU A 183 -18.39 4.70 -35.26
C LEU A 183 -18.08 5.64 -36.43
N ALA A 184 -18.38 6.93 -36.31
CA ALA A 184 -18.05 7.92 -37.34
C ALA A 184 -16.53 8.09 -37.51
N MET A 185 -15.77 8.13 -36.42
CA MET A 185 -14.30 8.26 -36.48
C MET A 185 -13.62 7.03 -37.08
N ALA A 186 -14.17 5.82 -36.91
CA ALA A 186 -13.59 4.60 -37.49
C ALA A 186 -13.93 4.40 -38.97
N LEU A 187 -15.16 4.75 -39.39
CA LEU A 187 -15.66 4.45 -40.74
C LEU A 187 -15.27 5.50 -41.79
N VAL A 188 -15.13 6.78 -41.41
CA VAL A 188 -14.78 7.85 -42.37
C VAL A 188 -13.37 7.69 -42.95
N PRO A 189 -12.31 7.43 -42.16
CA PRO A 189 -10.96 7.28 -42.69
C PRO A 189 -10.79 6.00 -43.52
N THR A 190 -11.50 4.93 -43.17
CA THR A 190 -11.42 3.64 -43.86
C THR A 190 -12.10 3.69 -45.22
N ILE A 191 -13.27 4.34 -45.34
CA ILE A 191 -13.95 4.55 -46.62
C ILE A 191 -13.15 5.51 -47.50
N LEU A 192 -12.63 6.60 -46.95
CA LEU A 192 -11.82 7.56 -47.70
C LEU A 192 -10.49 6.94 -48.17
N GLY A 193 -9.85 6.15 -47.32
CA GLY A 193 -8.65 5.37 -47.66
C GLY A 193 -8.93 4.33 -48.75
N GLY A 194 -10.03 3.59 -48.66
CA GLY A 194 -10.46 2.65 -49.68
C GLY A 194 -10.75 3.31 -51.03
N LEU A 195 -11.41 4.47 -51.04
CA LEU A 195 -11.67 5.26 -52.25
C LEU A 195 -10.39 5.80 -52.87
N LEU A 196 -9.42 6.24 -52.07
CA LEU A 196 -8.11 6.70 -52.55
C LEU A 196 -7.30 5.56 -53.18
N ILE A 197 -7.33 4.37 -52.58
CA ILE A 197 -6.70 3.16 -53.15
C ILE A 197 -7.40 2.79 -54.46
N ALA A 198 -8.74 2.76 -54.50
CA ALA A 198 -9.49 2.46 -55.71
C ALA A 198 -9.26 3.48 -56.83
N TYR A 199 -9.10 4.76 -56.50
CA TYR A 199 -8.76 5.83 -57.44
C TYR A 199 -7.35 5.65 -58.02
N ARG A 200 -6.38 5.28 -57.18
CA ARG A 200 -4.98 4.99 -57.60
C ARG A 200 -4.85 3.74 -58.47
N VAL A 201 -5.74 2.76 -58.35
CA VAL A 201 -5.72 1.52 -59.16
C VAL A 201 -6.38 1.72 -60.54
N ARG A 202 -7.18 2.78 -60.72
CA ARG A 202 -7.87 3.09 -61.99
C ARG A 202 -7.08 3.99 -62.95
N TRP A 203 -5.84 4.35 -62.62
CA TRP A 203 -4.92 5.15 -63.45
C TRP A 203 -3.54 4.52 -63.52
#